data_AF-A0A349F9G0-F1
#
_entry.id   AF-A0A349F9G0-F1
#
_cell.length_a   1.000
_cell.length_b   1.000
_cell.length_c   1.000
_cell.angle_alpha   90.00
_cell.angle_beta   90.00
_cell.angle_gamma   90.00
#
_symmetry.space_group_name_H-M   'P 1'
#
loop_
_entity.id
_entity.type
_entity.pdbx_description
1 polymer ?
#
loop_
_entity_poly.entity_id
_entity_poly.type
_entity_poly.pdbx_seq_one_letter_code
_entity_poly.pdbx_strand_id
1 'polypeptide(L)'
;MLKMVAQHKEQEYGLHLLGIAMHVYADTFAHQGFAGVSHAVNRVEDLTSSEHDLLDRVMTTVASWGLSNTLPLGHGGALSFPDQPYASWRYTNGLGEDIERNNEEDFIRAANAMFQALLCYRSNDPTMNLGAQPNLTQEQQILLRKAFTEIRDEDGDVRHQQWLLLLSQGFFGFEPVELEFHTSGSKSWKEIARGKPNYGYDNQVTYEFTPEFLDSDWKHFHDALKTYRLELIRDVLPKYGICVA
;
A
#
# COMPACT_ATOMS: atom_id res chain seq x y z
N MET A 1 -4.73 -8.83 11.74
CA MET A 1 -3.55 -8.10 11.27
C MET A 1 -3.21 -6.94 12.21
N LEU A 2 -4.00 -5.86 12.29
CA LEU A 2 -3.66 -4.67 13.11
C LEU A 2 -3.39 -4.97 14.60
N LYS A 3 -4.18 -5.87 15.22
CA LYS A 3 -3.94 -6.32 16.61
C LYS A 3 -2.57 -6.97 16.82
N MET A 4 -2.08 -7.70 15.82
CA MET A 4 -0.74 -8.30 15.86
C MET A 4 0.32 -7.20 15.80
N VAL A 5 0.17 -6.24 14.88
CA VAL A 5 1.09 -5.10 14.75
C VAL A 5 1.18 -4.28 16.04
N ALA A 6 0.06 -4.08 16.74
CA ALA A 6 0.01 -3.36 18.01
C ALA A 6 0.92 -3.96 19.09
N GLN A 7 1.13 -5.28 19.06
CA GLN A 7 1.95 -5.99 20.07
C GLN A 7 3.44 -5.71 19.92
N HIS A 8 3.87 -5.25 18.74
CA HIS A 8 5.27 -4.96 18.43
C HIS A 8 5.62 -3.48 18.57
N LYS A 9 4.73 -2.66 19.16
CA LYS A 9 4.92 -1.21 19.21
C LYS A 9 6.23 -0.78 19.89
N GLU A 10 6.61 -1.48 20.96
CA GLU A 10 7.82 -1.18 21.73
C GLU A 10 9.09 -1.81 21.13
N GLN A 11 8.98 -2.52 20.00
CA GLN A 11 10.15 -3.03 19.27
C GLN A 11 10.77 -1.89 18.46
N GLU A 12 12.09 -1.93 18.24
CA GLU A 12 12.81 -0.92 17.45
C GLU A 12 12.26 -0.79 16.03
N TYR A 13 11.78 -1.90 15.45
CA TYR A 13 11.14 -1.94 14.15
C TYR A 13 9.62 -1.68 14.18
N GLY A 14 9.04 -1.31 15.33
CA GLY A 14 7.59 -1.18 15.51
C GLY A 14 6.93 -0.19 14.55
N LEU A 15 7.55 0.97 14.33
CA LEU A 15 7.05 1.97 13.36
C LEU A 15 7.19 1.51 11.91
N HIS A 16 8.26 0.78 11.58
CA HIS A 16 8.43 0.17 10.27
C HIS A 16 7.33 -0.87 9.99
N LEU A 17 7.02 -1.69 10.99
CA LEU A 17 5.95 -2.67 10.94
C LEU A 17 4.58 -2.00 10.78
N LEU A 18 4.34 -0.89 11.49
CA LEU A 18 3.14 -0.08 11.32
C LEU A 18 3.03 0.47 9.89
N GLY A 19 4.11 1.02 9.33
CA GLY A 19 4.12 1.52 7.95
C GLY A 19 3.76 0.45 6.92
N ILE A 20 4.37 -0.73 7.03
CA ILE A 20 4.04 -1.90 6.19
C ILE A 20 2.57 -2.27 6.34
N ALA A 21 2.07 -2.33 7.59
CA ALA A 21 0.69 -2.67 7.87
C ALA A 21 -0.30 -1.64 7.32
N MET A 22 0.02 -0.35 7.35
CA MET A 22 -0.82 0.71 6.78
C MET A 22 -0.92 0.60 5.27
N HIS A 23 0.19 0.32 4.58
CA HIS A 23 0.17 0.03 3.14
C HIS A 23 -0.75 -1.15 2.82
N VAL A 24 -0.51 -2.31 3.45
CA VAL A 24 -1.34 -3.51 3.24
C VAL A 24 -2.81 -3.25 3.62
N TYR A 25 -3.06 -2.45 4.65
CA TYR A 25 -4.44 -2.14 5.06
C TYR A 25 -5.16 -1.30 4.01
N ALA A 26 -4.50 -0.29 3.44
CA ALA A 26 -5.04 0.49 2.33
C ALA A 26 -5.38 -0.41 1.11
N ASP A 27 -4.49 -1.33 0.78
CA ASP A 27 -4.67 -2.30 -0.31
C ASP A 27 -5.92 -3.19 -0.13
N THR A 28 -6.32 -3.47 1.13
CA THR A 28 -7.57 -4.21 1.38
C THR A 28 -8.84 -3.46 0.99
N PHE A 29 -8.76 -2.14 0.75
CA PHE A 29 -9.84 -1.33 0.18
C PHE A 29 -9.69 -1.21 -1.32
N ALA A 30 -8.49 -0.89 -1.82
CA ALA A 30 -8.23 -0.74 -3.26
C ALA A 30 -8.57 -2.04 -4.01
N HIS A 31 -8.10 -3.19 -3.53
CA HIS A 31 -8.23 -4.48 -4.22
C HIS A 31 -9.41 -5.33 -3.73
N GLN A 32 -10.47 -4.71 -3.19
CA GLN A 32 -11.70 -5.44 -2.85
C GLN A 32 -12.29 -6.19 -4.06
N GLY A 33 -12.74 -7.42 -3.81
CA GLY A 33 -13.22 -8.32 -4.87
C GLY A 33 -12.13 -9.16 -5.52
N PHE A 34 -10.86 -9.00 -5.14
CA PHE A 34 -9.75 -9.81 -5.65
C PHE A 34 -9.11 -10.65 -4.54
N ALA A 35 -8.54 -11.79 -4.94
CA ALA A 35 -7.83 -12.71 -4.07
C ALA A 35 -6.43 -12.98 -4.60
N GLY A 36 -5.43 -13.01 -3.70
CA GLY A 36 -4.05 -13.38 -3.99
C GLY A 36 -3.82 -14.86 -4.32
N VAL A 37 -4.88 -15.58 -4.74
CA VAL A 37 -4.88 -16.99 -5.15
C VAL A 37 -5.62 -17.12 -6.48
N SER A 38 -5.37 -18.18 -7.24
CA SER A 38 -6.14 -18.43 -8.47
C SER A 38 -7.58 -18.78 -8.11
N HIS A 39 -8.52 -17.87 -8.39
CA HIS A 39 -9.93 -18.03 -8.06
C HIS A 39 -10.82 -17.31 -9.08
N ALA A 40 -12.05 -17.81 -9.27
CA ALA A 40 -13.00 -17.24 -10.23
C ALA A 40 -13.35 -15.77 -9.93
N VAL A 41 -13.32 -15.38 -8.65
CA VAL A 41 -13.55 -13.99 -8.22
C VAL A 41 -12.58 -12.99 -8.88
N ASN A 42 -11.39 -13.42 -9.30
CA ASN A 42 -10.41 -12.56 -9.95
C ASN A 42 -10.69 -12.27 -11.43
N ARG A 43 -11.65 -12.97 -12.04
CA ARG A 43 -12.01 -12.70 -13.44
C ARG A 43 -12.69 -11.34 -13.52
N VAL A 44 -12.40 -10.64 -14.60
CA VAL A 44 -12.96 -9.33 -14.92
C VAL A 44 -13.49 -9.42 -16.34
N GLU A 45 -14.80 -9.42 -16.46
CA GLU A 45 -15.55 -9.44 -17.73
C GLU A 45 -16.43 -8.18 -17.78
N ASP A 46 -16.89 -7.80 -18.98
CA ASP A 46 -17.78 -6.64 -19.19
C ASP A 46 -17.31 -5.35 -18.50
N LEU A 47 -15.99 -5.11 -18.51
CA LEU A 47 -15.38 -3.95 -17.86
C LEU A 47 -15.86 -2.64 -18.48
N THR A 48 -16.39 -1.75 -17.65
CA THR A 48 -16.85 -0.42 -18.07
C THR A 48 -16.37 0.64 -17.07
N SER A 49 -16.18 1.86 -17.57
CA SER A 49 -15.76 3.02 -16.78
C SER A 49 -16.14 4.31 -17.50
N SER A 50 -16.35 5.39 -16.74
CA SER A 50 -16.46 6.75 -17.31
C SER A 50 -15.09 7.31 -17.74
N GLU A 51 -14.00 6.75 -17.23
CA GLU A 51 -12.62 7.12 -17.57
C GLU A 51 -12.18 6.40 -18.85
N HIS A 52 -12.57 6.92 -20.02
CA HIS A 52 -12.35 6.28 -21.33
C HIS A 52 -10.87 6.00 -21.64
N ASP A 53 -9.96 6.94 -21.39
CA ASP A 53 -8.53 6.75 -21.67
C ASP A 53 -7.93 5.63 -20.81
N LEU A 54 -8.33 5.55 -19.54
CA LEU A 54 -7.90 4.47 -18.64
C LEU A 54 -8.47 3.13 -19.09
N LEU A 55 -9.75 3.10 -19.49
CA LEU A 55 -10.41 1.90 -20.01
C LEU A 55 -9.72 1.36 -21.26
N ASP A 56 -9.44 2.22 -22.24
CA ASP A 56 -8.80 1.83 -23.49
C ASP A 56 -7.39 1.26 -23.26
N ARG A 57 -6.62 1.86 -22.35
CA ARG A 57 -5.30 1.37 -21.95
C ARG A 57 -5.37 0.00 -21.28
N VAL A 58 -6.32 -0.18 -20.36
CA VAL A 58 -6.51 -1.45 -19.66
C VAL A 58 -6.92 -2.54 -20.64
N MET A 59 -7.90 -2.27 -21.50
CA MET A 59 -8.37 -3.23 -22.50
C MET A 59 -7.27 -3.61 -23.49
N THR A 60 -6.46 -2.65 -23.94
CA THR A 60 -5.30 -2.91 -24.82
C THR A 60 -4.28 -3.83 -24.15
N THR A 61 -3.97 -3.56 -22.87
CA THR A 61 -2.98 -4.33 -22.11
C THR A 61 -3.50 -5.74 -21.80
N VAL A 62 -4.76 -5.89 -21.38
CA VAL A 62 -5.39 -7.19 -21.15
C VAL A 62 -5.45 -8.01 -22.44
N ALA A 63 -5.80 -7.39 -23.57
CA ALA A 63 -5.80 -8.07 -24.87
C ALA A 63 -4.41 -8.63 -25.24
N SER A 64 -3.34 -7.89 -24.92
CA SER A 64 -1.97 -8.38 -25.10
C SER A 64 -1.63 -9.59 -24.22
N TRP A 65 -2.23 -9.68 -23.03
CA TRP A 65 -2.05 -10.80 -22.09
C TRP A 65 -2.92 -12.01 -22.43
N GLY A 66 -4.11 -11.80 -23.00
CA GLY A 66 -5.07 -12.85 -23.40
C GLY A 66 -4.56 -13.81 -24.49
N LEU A 67 -3.39 -13.55 -25.06
CA LEU A 67 -2.62 -14.51 -25.86
C LEU A 67 -1.93 -15.58 -24.98
N SER A 68 -2.06 -15.51 -23.65
CA SER A 68 -1.57 -16.48 -22.66
C SER A 68 -2.71 -17.04 -21.80
N ASN A 69 -2.84 -18.38 -21.73
CA ASN A 69 -3.98 -19.10 -21.14
C ASN A 69 -4.00 -19.17 -19.58
N THR A 70 -3.56 -18.14 -18.87
CA THR A 70 -3.50 -18.17 -17.39
C THR A 70 -4.68 -17.46 -16.74
N LEU A 71 -5.33 -18.10 -15.77
CA LEU A 71 -6.29 -17.44 -14.89
C LEU A 71 -5.60 -16.27 -14.15
N PRO A 72 -6.18 -15.06 -14.12
CA PRO A 72 -5.54 -13.91 -13.48
C PRO A 72 -5.40 -14.14 -11.97
N LEU A 73 -4.21 -13.82 -11.46
CA LEU A 73 -3.93 -13.77 -10.03
C LEU A 73 -4.20 -12.35 -9.53
N GLY A 74 -5.00 -12.21 -8.47
CA GLY A 74 -5.39 -10.90 -7.95
C GLY A 74 -6.15 -10.06 -8.98
N HIS A 75 -5.88 -8.76 -8.99
CA HIS A 75 -6.55 -7.78 -9.86
C HIS A 75 -6.00 -7.71 -11.28
N GLY A 76 -5.24 -8.71 -11.75
CA GLY A 76 -4.62 -8.68 -13.08
C GLY A 76 -5.58 -8.38 -14.23
N GLY A 77 -6.85 -8.80 -14.13
CA GLY A 77 -7.89 -8.49 -15.13
C GLY A 77 -8.41 -7.03 -15.10
N ALA A 78 -8.18 -6.30 -14.01
CA ALA A 78 -8.54 -4.89 -13.86
C ALA A 78 -7.32 -3.95 -13.96
N LEU A 79 -6.10 -4.49 -14.00
CA LEU A 79 -4.85 -3.74 -14.11
C LEU A 79 -4.79 -2.59 -13.11
N SER A 80 -4.64 -1.36 -13.59
CA SER A 80 -4.43 -0.15 -12.80
C SER A 80 -5.71 0.44 -12.23
N PHE A 81 -6.91 -0.04 -12.61
CA PHE A 81 -8.19 0.52 -12.12
C PHE A 81 -8.28 0.56 -10.59
N PRO A 82 -8.00 -0.51 -9.83
CA PRO A 82 -8.00 -0.48 -8.37
C PRO A 82 -7.11 0.62 -7.76
N ASP A 83 -6.06 1.01 -8.48
CA ASP A 83 -5.01 1.92 -8.00
C ASP A 83 -5.26 3.39 -8.37
N GLN A 84 -6.35 3.69 -9.10
CA GLN A 84 -6.70 5.06 -9.49
C GLN A 84 -7.76 5.65 -8.56
N PRO A 85 -7.41 6.55 -7.61
CA PRO A 85 -8.36 7.02 -6.59
C PRO A 85 -9.58 7.76 -7.15
N TYR A 86 -9.49 8.28 -8.38
CA TYR A 86 -10.55 9.02 -9.05
C TYR A 86 -11.49 8.15 -9.89
N ALA A 87 -11.18 6.87 -10.09
CA ALA A 87 -11.90 6.04 -11.04
C ALA A 87 -13.23 5.50 -10.46
N SER A 88 -14.27 5.49 -11.30
CA SER A 88 -15.51 4.76 -11.08
C SER A 88 -15.71 3.76 -12.21
N TRP A 89 -15.85 2.49 -11.86
CA TRP A 89 -15.79 1.39 -12.83
C TRP A 89 -16.62 0.20 -12.38
N ARG A 90 -16.98 -0.65 -13.34
CA ARG A 90 -17.84 -1.82 -13.13
C ARG A 90 -17.34 -3.01 -13.91
N TYR A 91 -17.51 -4.21 -13.38
CA TYR A 91 -17.17 -5.46 -14.07
C TYR A 91 -18.05 -6.63 -13.59
N THR A 92 -18.19 -7.65 -14.43
CA THR A 92 -18.73 -8.95 -14.04
C THR A 92 -17.59 -9.84 -13.56
N ASN A 93 -17.69 -10.41 -12.37
CA ASN A 93 -16.69 -11.35 -11.86
C ASN A 93 -16.96 -12.79 -12.38
N GLY A 94 -16.02 -13.71 -12.15
CA GLY A 94 -16.17 -15.11 -12.61
C GLY A 94 -17.20 -15.94 -11.85
N LEU A 95 -17.92 -15.35 -10.89
CA LEU A 95 -19.10 -15.92 -10.23
C LEU A 95 -20.41 -15.42 -10.86
N GLY A 96 -20.34 -14.55 -11.87
CA GLY A 96 -21.49 -13.93 -12.52
C GLY A 96 -22.07 -12.75 -11.73
N GLU A 97 -21.34 -12.23 -10.75
CA GLU A 97 -21.76 -11.07 -9.96
C GLU A 97 -21.31 -9.79 -10.64
N ASP A 98 -22.19 -8.80 -10.65
CA ASP A 98 -21.96 -7.47 -11.18
C ASP A 98 -21.41 -6.57 -10.07
N ILE A 99 -20.16 -6.14 -10.21
CA ILE A 99 -19.41 -5.41 -9.20
C ILE A 99 -19.22 -3.97 -9.64
N GLU A 100 -19.74 -3.04 -8.84
CA GLU A 100 -19.51 -1.60 -8.98
C GLU A 100 -18.44 -1.13 -7.99
N ARG A 101 -17.50 -0.31 -8.47
CA ARG A 101 -16.42 0.28 -7.68
C ARG A 101 -16.44 1.79 -7.83
N ASN A 102 -16.41 2.48 -6.69
CA ASN A 102 -16.18 3.90 -6.60
C ASN A 102 -14.91 4.09 -5.77
N ASN A 103 -13.79 4.29 -6.46
CA ASN A 103 -12.50 4.35 -5.78
C ASN A 103 -12.40 5.59 -4.88
N GLU A 104 -13.04 6.71 -5.23
CA GLU A 104 -13.00 7.90 -4.40
C GLU A 104 -13.57 7.60 -3.00
N GLU A 105 -14.75 6.96 -2.96
CA GLU A 105 -15.37 6.54 -1.71
C GLU A 105 -14.60 5.44 -0.99
N ASP A 106 -14.02 4.48 -1.72
CA ASP A 106 -13.23 3.41 -1.15
C ASP A 106 -11.94 3.94 -0.51
N PHE A 107 -11.24 4.87 -1.17
CA PHE A 107 -10.01 5.49 -0.68
C PHE A 107 -10.27 6.41 0.51
N ILE A 108 -11.40 7.13 0.55
CA ILE A 108 -11.79 7.91 1.73
C ILE A 108 -12.14 7.00 2.92
N ARG A 109 -12.83 5.89 2.68
CA ARG A 109 -13.07 4.86 3.71
C ARG A 109 -11.75 4.28 4.22
N ALA A 110 -10.81 3.99 3.32
CA ALA A 110 -9.47 3.51 3.68
C ALA A 110 -8.72 4.53 4.55
N ALA A 111 -8.67 5.80 4.13
CA ALA A 111 -8.00 6.87 4.86
C ALA A 111 -8.59 7.05 6.28
N ASN A 112 -9.91 7.00 6.42
CA ASN A 112 -10.56 7.08 7.73
C ASN A 112 -10.21 5.88 8.62
N ALA A 113 -10.25 4.66 8.07
CA ALA A 113 -9.91 3.45 8.82
C ALA A 113 -8.43 3.43 9.24
N MET A 114 -7.52 3.90 8.37
CA MET A 114 -6.10 4.06 8.69
C MET A 114 -5.90 5.11 9.78
N PHE A 115 -6.59 6.25 9.70
CA PHE A 115 -6.55 7.28 10.73
C PHE A 115 -6.96 6.73 12.11
N GLN A 116 -8.07 5.99 12.18
CA GLN A 116 -8.50 5.32 13.41
C GLN A 116 -7.47 4.30 13.92
N ALA A 117 -6.87 3.52 13.01
CA ALA A 117 -5.83 2.55 13.38
C ALA A 117 -4.59 3.24 13.96
N LEU A 118 -4.17 4.37 13.37
CA LEU A 118 -3.08 5.19 13.87
C LEU A 118 -3.40 5.81 15.24
N LEU A 119 -4.66 6.20 15.49
CA LEU A 119 -5.09 6.67 16.82
C LEU A 119 -5.01 5.57 17.88
N CYS A 120 -5.52 4.37 17.59
CA CYS A 120 -5.39 3.19 18.46
C CYS A 120 -3.91 2.86 18.73
N TYR A 121 -3.08 2.85 17.67
CA TYR A 121 -1.65 2.60 17.82
C TYR A 121 -1.01 3.66 18.71
N ARG A 122 -1.31 4.94 18.49
CA ARG A 122 -0.78 6.05 19.29
C ARG A 122 -1.19 5.94 20.77
N SER A 123 -2.41 5.51 21.07
CA SER A 123 -2.93 5.36 22.43
C SER A 123 -2.53 4.05 23.14
N ASN A 124 -1.71 3.21 22.52
CA ASN A 124 -1.35 1.88 23.03
C ASN A 124 -2.58 0.98 23.23
N ASP A 125 -3.60 1.07 22.37
CA ASP A 125 -4.76 0.20 22.43
C ASP A 125 -4.47 -1.15 21.73
N PRO A 126 -4.26 -2.24 22.48
CA PRO A 126 -3.98 -3.55 21.89
C PRO A 126 -5.21 -4.17 21.23
N THR A 127 -6.42 -3.66 21.52
CA THR A 127 -7.67 -4.17 20.98
C THR A 127 -7.94 -3.66 19.56
N MET A 128 -7.29 -2.56 19.14
CA MET A 128 -7.50 -1.91 17.86
C MET A 128 -9.00 -1.68 17.59
N ASN A 129 -9.72 -1.13 18.58
CA ASN A 129 -11.15 -0.87 18.46
C ASN A 129 -11.41 0.40 17.62
N LEU A 130 -11.32 0.26 16.30
CA LEU A 130 -11.41 1.38 15.36
C LEU A 130 -12.76 2.12 15.47
N GLY A 131 -13.86 1.40 15.72
CA GLY A 131 -15.19 1.99 15.86
C GLY A 131 -15.37 2.87 17.09
N ALA A 132 -14.46 2.80 18.06
CA ALA A 132 -14.42 3.71 19.21
C ALA A 132 -13.59 4.97 18.96
N GLN A 133 -12.85 5.04 17.85
CA GLN A 133 -12.04 6.20 17.50
C GLN A 133 -12.85 7.21 16.67
N PRO A 134 -12.55 8.51 16.81
CA PRO A 134 -13.19 9.53 15.98
C PRO A 134 -12.86 9.32 14.50
N ASN A 135 -13.78 9.74 13.64
CA ASN A 135 -13.55 9.80 12.19
C ASN A 135 -12.73 11.04 11.81
N LEU A 136 -12.20 11.04 10.59
CA LEU A 136 -11.74 12.24 9.91
C LEU A 136 -12.89 13.26 9.84
N THR A 137 -12.58 14.53 10.05
CA THR A 137 -13.57 15.61 9.91
C THR A 137 -14.04 15.73 8.46
N GLN A 138 -15.20 16.34 8.25
CA GLN A 138 -15.71 16.58 6.90
C GLN A 138 -14.73 17.44 6.06
N GLU A 139 -14.09 18.43 6.69
CA GLU A 139 -13.08 19.27 6.05
C GLU A 139 -11.85 18.46 5.61
N GLN A 140 -11.34 17.57 6.46
CA GLN A 140 -10.23 16.69 6.12
C GLN A 140 -10.58 15.74 4.96
N GLN A 141 -11.80 15.20 4.97
CA GLN A 141 -12.27 14.35 3.87
C GLN A 141 -12.37 15.13 2.55
N ILE A 142 -12.81 16.40 2.57
CA ILE A 142 -12.85 17.26 1.38
C ILE A 142 -11.45 17.47 0.80
N LEU A 143 -10.46 17.75 1.65
CA LEU A 143 -9.07 17.96 1.21
C LEU A 143 -8.47 16.68 0.62
N LEU A 144 -8.72 15.52 1.24
CA LEU A 144 -8.28 14.23 0.72
C LEU A 144 -8.95 13.90 -0.62
N ARG A 145 -10.27 14.11 -0.75
CA ARG A 145 -11.00 13.92 -2.02
C ARG A 145 -10.42 14.79 -3.12
N LYS A 146 -10.11 16.05 -2.82
CA LYS A 146 -9.45 16.96 -3.76
C LYS A 146 -8.10 16.40 -4.21
N ALA A 147 -7.25 15.95 -3.28
CA ALA A 147 -5.95 15.36 -3.64
C ALA A 147 -6.11 14.08 -4.49
N PHE A 148 -6.98 13.16 -4.09
CA PHE A 148 -7.27 11.92 -4.83
C PHE A 148 -7.81 12.16 -6.24
N THR A 149 -8.58 13.23 -6.43
CA THR A 149 -9.19 13.55 -7.72
C THR A 149 -8.36 14.48 -8.59
N GLU A 150 -7.35 15.19 -8.07
CA GLU A 150 -6.48 16.09 -8.85
C GLU A 150 -5.11 15.47 -9.18
N ILE A 151 -4.59 14.57 -8.35
CA ILE A 151 -3.32 13.87 -8.57
C ILE A 151 -3.56 12.64 -9.48
N ARG A 152 -3.50 12.85 -10.80
CA ARG A 152 -3.82 11.83 -11.81
C ARG A 152 -2.69 11.48 -12.78
N ASP A 153 -1.47 11.95 -12.53
CA ASP A 153 -0.34 11.64 -13.43
C ASP A 153 -0.16 10.12 -13.55
N GLU A 154 0.22 9.62 -14.73
CA GLU A 154 0.40 8.18 -14.94
C GLU A 154 1.61 7.64 -14.17
N ASP A 155 2.64 8.46 -13.99
CA ASP A 155 3.85 8.11 -13.28
C ASP A 155 3.65 8.22 -11.76
N GLY A 156 3.85 7.10 -11.07
CA GLY A 156 3.73 7.03 -9.61
C GLY A 156 4.72 7.92 -8.88
N ASP A 157 5.92 8.13 -9.42
CA ASP A 157 6.93 9.01 -8.84
C ASP A 157 6.49 10.48 -8.96
N VAL A 158 5.89 10.86 -10.08
CA VAL A 158 5.32 12.21 -10.26
C VAL A 158 4.16 12.44 -9.31
N ARG A 159 3.22 11.50 -9.20
CA ARG A 159 2.12 11.58 -8.21
C ARG A 159 2.66 11.72 -6.79
N HIS A 160 3.67 10.95 -6.44
CA HIS A 160 4.29 11.01 -5.12
C HIS A 160 4.93 12.37 -4.85
N GLN A 161 5.63 12.98 -5.82
CA GLN A 161 6.16 14.34 -5.66
C GLN A 161 5.04 15.38 -5.47
N GLN A 162 3.89 15.22 -6.15
CA GLN A 162 2.73 16.09 -5.94
C GLN A 162 2.18 15.98 -4.51
N TRP A 163 2.13 14.77 -3.93
CA TRP A 163 1.78 14.58 -2.52
C TRP A 163 2.75 15.30 -1.57
N LEU A 164 4.06 15.17 -1.80
CA LEU A 164 5.09 15.86 -1.01
C LEU A 164 4.94 17.39 -1.09
N LEU A 165 4.61 17.91 -2.27
CA LEU A 165 4.37 19.35 -2.47
C LEU A 165 3.14 19.85 -1.68
N LEU A 166 2.05 19.08 -1.65
CA LEU A 166 0.87 19.45 -0.85
C LEU A 166 1.20 19.48 0.65
N LEU A 167 1.99 18.51 1.14
CA LEU A 167 2.46 18.47 2.53
C LEU A 167 3.34 19.67 2.88
N SER A 168 4.29 20.03 2.01
CA SER A 168 5.19 21.16 2.22
C SER A 168 4.50 22.52 2.14
N GLN A 169 3.24 22.58 1.72
CA GLN A 169 2.41 23.78 1.66
C GLN A 169 1.40 23.86 2.81
N GLY A 170 1.34 22.86 3.70
CA GLY A 170 0.34 22.79 4.76
C GLY A 170 -1.09 22.59 4.24
N PHE A 171 -1.25 22.03 3.04
CA PHE A 171 -2.54 21.90 2.35
C PHE A 171 -3.61 21.17 3.19
N PHE A 172 -3.20 20.21 4.01
CA PHE A 172 -4.09 19.38 4.83
C PHE A 172 -4.46 20.02 6.19
N GLY A 173 -4.19 21.31 6.38
CA GLY A 173 -4.61 22.07 7.56
C GLY A 173 -3.73 21.89 8.80
N PHE A 174 -2.59 21.20 8.66
CA PHE A 174 -1.53 21.18 9.66
C PHE A 174 -0.31 21.96 9.16
N GLU A 175 0.60 22.31 10.08
CA GLU A 175 1.82 23.04 9.76
C GLU A 175 2.59 22.39 8.60
N PRO A 176 3.13 23.16 7.65
CA PRO A 176 3.89 22.61 6.52
C PRO A 176 4.95 21.61 6.97
N VAL A 177 5.02 20.46 6.28
CA VAL A 177 6.00 19.41 6.54
C VAL A 177 6.79 19.11 5.28
N GLU A 178 8.11 19.23 5.37
CA GLU A 178 9.02 18.73 4.34
C GLU A 178 9.40 17.27 4.66
N LEU A 179 8.97 16.36 3.79
CA LEU A 179 9.34 14.95 3.86
C LEU A 179 10.27 14.61 2.69
N GLU A 180 11.28 13.79 2.99
CA GLU A 180 12.15 13.21 1.98
C GLU A 180 11.94 11.69 1.93
N PHE A 181 11.89 11.13 0.72
CA PHE A 181 11.87 9.68 0.51
C PHE A 181 12.78 9.32 -0.66
N HIS A 182 13.86 8.61 -0.35
CA HIS A 182 14.90 8.26 -1.31
C HIS A 182 14.90 6.76 -1.56
N THR A 183 14.39 6.34 -2.72
CA THR A 183 14.37 4.92 -3.13
C THR A 183 15.77 4.40 -3.44
N SER A 184 16.70 5.29 -3.82
CA SER A 184 18.08 4.96 -4.18
C SER A 184 19.02 6.16 -3.94
N GLY A 185 20.32 5.95 -4.14
CA GLY A 185 21.34 6.97 -3.93
C GLY A 185 21.80 7.10 -2.48
N SER A 186 22.73 8.03 -2.24
CA SER A 186 23.44 8.18 -0.96
C SER A 186 22.56 8.54 0.24
N LYS A 187 21.35 9.04 -0.01
CA LYS A 187 20.34 9.35 1.01
C LYS A 187 19.35 8.20 1.27
N SER A 188 19.39 7.11 0.51
CA SER A 188 18.51 5.96 0.74
C SER A 188 18.93 5.19 1.98
N TRP A 189 17.95 4.63 2.71
CA TRP A 189 18.21 3.79 3.89
C TRP A 189 19.23 2.68 3.61
N LYS A 190 19.17 2.07 2.42
CA LYS A 190 20.10 1.01 2.00
C LYS A 190 21.55 1.48 1.99
N GLU A 191 21.82 2.61 1.34
CA GLU A 191 23.19 3.11 1.18
C GLU A 191 23.72 3.72 2.48
N ILE A 192 22.85 4.38 3.27
CA ILE A 192 23.19 4.85 4.61
C ILE A 192 23.61 3.68 5.50
N ALA A 193 22.82 2.60 5.53
CA ALA A 193 23.10 1.44 6.39
C ALA A 193 24.35 0.66 5.95
N ARG A 194 24.59 0.53 4.65
CA ARG A 194 25.75 -0.21 4.10
C ARG A 194 27.06 0.57 4.19
N GLY A 195 26.99 1.90 4.21
CA GLY A 195 28.17 2.75 4.13
C GLY A 195 28.89 2.66 2.79
N LYS A 196 30.17 3.05 2.78
CA LYS A 196 30.96 3.15 1.55
C LYS A 196 31.40 1.76 1.04
N PRO A 197 31.29 1.50 -0.27
CA PRO A 197 31.83 0.28 -0.86
C PRO A 197 33.36 0.26 -0.83
N ASN A 198 33.93 -0.91 -0.53
CA ASN A 198 35.34 -1.24 -0.71
C ASN A 198 35.51 -2.00 -2.03
N TYR A 199 36.36 -1.47 -2.92
CA TYR A 199 36.63 -2.06 -4.22
C TYR A 199 37.87 -2.96 -4.16
N GLY A 200 37.66 -4.27 -4.32
CA GLY A 200 38.73 -5.27 -4.39
C GLY A 200 39.37 -5.40 -5.78
N TYR A 201 40.45 -6.17 -5.86
CA TYR A 201 41.26 -6.35 -7.08
C TYR A 201 40.57 -7.09 -8.25
N ASP A 202 39.30 -7.51 -8.11
CA ASP A 202 38.54 -8.28 -9.11
C ASP A 202 37.09 -7.78 -9.28
N ASN A 203 36.89 -6.46 -9.29
CA ASN A 203 35.55 -5.82 -9.28
C ASN A 203 34.62 -6.28 -8.14
N GLN A 204 35.15 -6.98 -7.13
CA GLN A 204 34.40 -7.34 -5.94
C GLN A 204 34.10 -6.09 -5.13
N VAL A 205 32.82 -5.81 -4.95
CA VAL A 205 32.34 -4.75 -4.09
C VAL A 205 32.00 -5.37 -2.73
N THR A 206 32.79 -5.02 -1.71
CA THR A 206 32.56 -5.46 -0.33
C THR A 206 32.11 -4.30 0.53
N TYR A 207 31.41 -4.60 1.62
CA TYR A 207 30.94 -3.62 2.59
C TYR A 207 31.42 -4.05 3.95
N GLU A 208 32.00 -3.13 4.70
CA GLU A 208 32.42 -3.39 6.07
C GLU A 208 31.18 -3.43 6.95
N PHE A 209 31.03 -4.52 7.72
CA PHE A 209 29.98 -4.59 8.72
C PHE A 209 30.35 -3.68 9.90
N THR A 210 29.43 -2.81 10.29
CA THR A 210 29.55 -2.04 11.53
C THR A 210 28.35 -2.35 12.44
N PRO A 211 28.51 -2.31 13.78
CA PRO A 211 27.41 -2.56 14.70
C PRO A 211 26.18 -1.67 14.46
N GLU A 212 26.39 -0.43 14.00
CA GLU A 212 25.34 0.55 13.71
C GLU A 212 24.38 0.08 12.60
N PHE A 213 24.79 -0.88 11.76
CA PHE A 213 23.88 -1.52 10.80
C PHE A 213 22.67 -2.13 11.49
N LEU A 214 22.85 -2.70 12.69
CA LEU A 214 21.77 -3.37 13.43
C LEU A 214 20.65 -2.42 13.83
N ASP A 215 20.99 -1.14 14.03
CA ASP A 215 20.07 -0.09 14.48
C ASP A 215 19.60 0.82 13.33
N SER A 216 19.91 0.45 12.08
CA SER A 216 19.54 1.24 10.90
C SER A 216 18.09 1.01 10.46
N ASP A 217 17.45 2.04 9.89
CA ASP A 217 16.10 1.92 9.29
C ASP A 217 16.03 0.80 8.25
N TRP A 218 17.11 0.58 7.48
CA TRP A 218 17.21 -0.53 6.53
C TRP A 218 17.07 -1.88 7.24
N LYS A 219 17.78 -2.09 8.34
CA LYS A 219 17.71 -3.34 9.12
C LYS A 219 16.34 -3.48 9.78
N HIS A 220 15.85 -2.44 10.44
CA HIS A 220 14.54 -2.45 11.11
C HIS A 220 13.40 -2.69 10.13
N PHE A 221 13.43 -2.11 8.94
CA PHE A 221 12.46 -2.40 7.88
C PHE A 221 12.48 -3.87 7.45
N HIS A 222 13.65 -4.49 7.31
CA HIS A 222 13.77 -5.90 6.97
C HIS A 222 13.28 -6.83 8.09
N ASP A 223 13.54 -6.48 9.34
CA ASP A 223 13.01 -7.21 10.48
C ASP A 223 11.50 -7.12 10.53
N ALA A 224 10.95 -5.91 10.39
CA ALA A 224 9.51 -5.69 10.31
C ALA A 224 8.85 -6.50 9.19
N LEU A 225 9.42 -6.49 7.97
CA LEU A 225 8.90 -7.29 6.85
C LEU A 225 8.88 -8.79 7.15
N LYS A 226 9.96 -9.32 7.71
CA LYS A 226 10.05 -10.75 8.06
C LYS A 226 9.07 -11.11 9.16
N THR A 227 8.98 -10.30 10.21
CA THR A 227 8.03 -10.45 11.31
C THR A 227 6.60 -10.41 10.78
N TYR A 228 6.25 -9.38 9.99
CA TYR A 228 4.93 -9.22 9.39
C TYR A 228 4.52 -10.47 8.61
N ARG A 229 5.37 -10.91 7.68
CA ARG A 229 5.09 -12.08 6.83
C ARG A 229 4.91 -13.34 7.66
N LEU A 230 5.84 -13.61 8.59
CA LEU A 230 5.83 -14.82 9.40
C LEU A 230 4.58 -14.91 10.26
N GLU A 231 4.28 -13.87 11.04
CA GLU A 231 3.13 -13.88 11.95
C GLU A 231 1.81 -13.81 11.21
N LEU A 232 1.73 -13.11 10.07
CA LEU A 232 0.53 -13.10 9.26
C LEU A 232 0.20 -14.51 8.76
N ILE A 233 1.18 -15.22 8.19
CA ILE A 233 0.99 -16.57 7.64
C ILE A 233 0.77 -17.61 8.75
N ARG A 234 1.54 -17.54 9.85
CA ARG A 234 1.50 -18.53 10.92
C ARG A 234 0.34 -18.32 11.89
N ASP A 235 0.04 -17.07 12.26
CA ASP A 235 -0.80 -16.77 13.43
C ASP A 235 -2.10 -16.03 13.10
N VAL A 236 -2.17 -15.32 11.97
CA VAL A 236 -3.35 -14.54 11.59
C VAL A 236 -4.21 -15.30 10.60
N LEU A 237 -3.69 -15.63 9.41
CA LEU A 237 -4.44 -16.26 8.32
C LEU A 237 -5.09 -17.60 8.72
N PRO A 238 -4.44 -18.49 9.51
CA PRO A 238 -5.04 -19.76 9.88
C PRO A 238 -6.30 -19.62 10.74
N LYS A 239 -6.44 -18.53 11.49
CA LYS A 239 -7.66 -18.23 12.28
C LYS A 239 -8.88 -17.97 11.38
N TYR A 240 -8.65 -17.71 10.10
CA TYR A 240 -9.67 -17.52 9.08
C TYR A 240 -9.71 -18.66 8.06
N GLY A 241 -9.05 -19.79 8.36
CA GLY A 241 -9.01 -20.96 7.48
C GLY A 241 -8.13 -20.80 6.24
N ILE A 242 -7.27 -19.78 6.21
CA ILE A 242 -6.35 -19.53 5.09
C ILE A 242 -4.99 -20.11 5.46
N CYS A 243 -4.47 -21.02 4.63
CA CYS A 243 -3.16 -21.65 4.81
C CYS A 243 -2.27 -21.33 3.62
N VAL A 244 -1.04 -20.87 3.91
CA VAL A 244 0.02 -20.65 2.93
C VAL A 244 1.15 -21.61 3.31
N ALA A 245 1.20 -22.76 2.66
CA ALA A 245 2.16 -23.85 2.89
C ALA A 245 3.04 -24.07 1.65
#